data_AF-A0A0A3HP32-F1
#
_entry.id   AF-A0A0A3HP32-F1
#
_cell.length_a   1.000
_cell.length_b   1.000
_cell.length_c   1.000
_cell.angle_alpha   90.00
_cell.angle_beta   90.00
_cell.angle_gamma   90.00
#
_symmetry.space_group_name_H-M   'P 1'
#
loop_
_entity.id
_entity.type
_entity.pdbx_description
1 polymer ?
#
loop_
_entity_poly.entity_id
_entity_poly.type
_entity_poly.pdbx_seq_one_letter_code
_entity_poly.pdbx_strand_id
1 'polypeptide(L)'
;MLKILAFLSVIFLVAFLLLIWFLQYENKKDDKKDNLLTLIVMAIIFSLVITMVIALFLFLIIGSTNVIEILFSFDISTNQIIVIAISFLVYWLTVDNILEKVFKFLMGENIYAILSLSLTRVTAFYMIGIMIKLNAMINLSISAGVGTVLLAMDVLYFLKYNKL
;
A
#
# COMPACT_ATOMS: atom_id res chain seq x y z
N MET A 1 -6.65 21.18 -2.07
CA MET A 1 -8.00 20.74 -2.50
C MET A 1 -8.15 20.72 -4.02
N LEU A 2 -7.89 21.83 -4.74
CA LEU A 2 -8.03 21.91 -6.21
C LEU A 2 -7.23 20.84 -6.99
N LYS A 3 -6.00 20.54 -6.55
CA LYS A 3 -5.13 19.53 -7.18
C LYS A 3 -5.72 18.10 -7.14
N ILE A 4 -6.39 17.75 -6.04
CA ILE A 4 -7.01 16.42 -5.86
C ILE A 4 -8.26 16.31 -6.73
N LEU A 5 -9.09 17.36 -6.77
CA LEU A 5 -10.23 17.46 -7.67
C LEU A 5 -9.82 17.36 -9.14
N ALA A 6 -8.76 18.06 -9.54
CA ALA A 6 -8.21 17.96 -10.89
C ALA A 6 -7.74 16.55 -11.22
N PHE A 7 -7.02 15.90 -10.29
CA PHE A 7 -6.56 14.52 -10.47
C PHE A 7 -7.72 13.52 -10.61
N LEU A 8 -8.74 13.60 -9.75
CA LEU A 8 -9.94 12.77 -9.83
C LEU A 8 -10.73 13.00 -11.12
N SER A 9 -10.81 14.24 -11.60
CA SER A 9 -11.44 14.57 -12.89
C SER A 9 -10.71 13.93 -14.06
N VAL A 10 -9.36 13.95 -14.05
CA VAL A 10 -8.55 13.27 -15.07
C VAL A 10 -8.79 11.76 -15.05
N ILE A 11 -8.81 11.14 -13.85
CA ILE A 11 -9.12 9.71 -13.70
C ILE A 11 -10.50 9.39 -14.28
N PHE A 12 -11.51 10.19 -13.93
CA PHE A 12 -12.87 10.01 -14.43
C PHE A 12 -12.92 10.07 -15.96
N LEU A 13 -12.28 11.09 -16.57
CA LEU A 13 -12.25 11.27 -18.02
C LEU A 13 -11.55 10.10 -18.72
N VAL A 14 -10.41 9.65 -18.21
CA VAL A 14 -9.68 8.50 -18.78
C VAL A 14 -10.49 7.22 -18.67
N ALA A 15 -11.06 6.93 -17.50
CA ALA A 15 -11.92 5.76 -17.29
C ALA A 15 -13.16 5.81 -18.19
N PHE A 16 -13.80 6.97 -18.31
CA PHE A 16 -14.97 7.18 -19.16
C PHE A 16 -14.66 6.94 -20.64
N LEU A 17 -13.57 7.50 -21.16
CA LEU A 17 -13.15 7.30 -22.55
C LEU A 17 -12.82 5.84 -22.85
N LEU A 18 -12.11 5.16 -21.94
CA LEU A 18 -11.81 3.74 -22.06
C LEU A 18 -13.08 2.88 -22.06
N LEU A 19 -14.03 3.16 -21.17
CA LEU A 19 -15.30 2.43 -21.08
C LEU A 19 -16.19 2.68 -22.30
N ILE A 20 -16.29 3.91 -22.81
CA ILE A 20 -16.99 4.18 -24.06
C ILE A 20 -16.38 3.39 -25.21
N TRP A 21 -15.05 3.41 -25.33
CA TRP A 21 -14.38 2.70 -26.41
C TRP A 21 -14.61 1.19 -26.33
N PHE A 22 -14.52 0.62 -25.13
CA PHE A 22 -14.79 -0.79 -24.86
C PHE A 22 -16.24 -1.17 -25.18
N LEU A 23 -17.21 -0.43 -24.65
CA LEU A 23 -18.63 -0.69 -24.84
C LEU A 23 -19.06 -0.52 -26.31
N GLN A 24 -18.51 0.46 -27.03
CA GLN A 24 -18.78 0.62 -28.47
C GLN A 24 -18.18 -0.50 -29.31
N TYR A 25 -17.01 -1.02 -28.92
CA TYR A 25 -16.38 -2.14 -29.60
C TYR A 25 -17.22 -3.41 -29.42
N GLU A 26 -17.75 -3.65 -28.22
CA GLU A 26 -18.62 -4.81 -27.95
C GLU A 26 -19.97 -4.66 -28.66
N ASN A 27 -20.58 -3.48 -28.62
CA ASN A 27 -21.86 -3.22 -29.30
C ASN A 27 -21.81 -3.35 -30.84
N LYS A 28 -20.61 -3.31 -31.45
CA LYS A 28 -20.45 -3.57 -32.89
C LYS A 28 -20.48 -5.05 -33.24
N LYS A 29 -20.27 -5.95 -32.27
CA LYS A 29 -20.25 -7.40 -32.47
C LYS A 29 -21.62 -8.05 -32.27
N ASP A 30 -22.51 -7.40 -31.55
CA ASP A 30 -23.88 -7.89 -31.33
C ASP A 30 -24.85 -7.51 -32.45
N ASP A 31 -25.71 -8.46 -32.82
CA ASP A 31 -26.78 -8.25 -33.81
C ASP A 31 -27.86 -7.27 -33.31
N LYS A 32 -28.00 -7.14 -31.99
CA LYS A 32 -28.88 -6.16 -31.33
C LYS A 32 -28.05 -4.99 -30.81
N LYS A 33 -27.95 -3.95 -31.62
CA LYS A 33 -27.23 -2.74 -31.25
C LYS A 33 -27.96 -1.98 -30.16
N ASP A 34 -27.29 -1.78 -29.03
CA ASP A 34 -27.70 -0.84 -28.00
C ASP A 34 -27.63 0.59 -28.51
N ASN A 35 -28.56 1.42 -28.02
CA ASN A 35 -28.59 2.84 -28.32
C ASN A 35 -27.36 3.56 -27.72
N LEU A 36 -26.85 4.56 -28.44
CA LEU A 36 -25.71 5.38 -28.01
C LEU A 36 -25.93 6.03 -26.63
N LEU A 37 -27.17 6.40 -26.31
CA LEU A 37 -27.53 6.93 -24.98
C LEU A 37 -27.30 5.91 -23.87
N THR A 38 -27.68 4.64 -24.09
CA THR A 38 -27.49 3.56 -23.12
C THR A 38 -26.00 3.31 -22.86
N LEU A 39 -25.19 3.32 -23.91
CA LEU A 39 -23.73 3.17 -23.83
C LEU A 39 -23.08 4.30 -23.03
N ILE A 40 -23.48 5.55 -23.29
CA ILE A 40 -22.96 6.73 -22.57
C ILE A 40 -23.35 6.66 -21.09
N VAL A 41 -24.62 6.35 -20.79
CA VAL A 41 -25.10 6.25 -19.40
C VAL A 41 -24.34 5.15 -18.64
N MET A 42 -24.17 3.97 -19.24
CA MET A 42 -23.38 2.91 -18.63
C MET A 42 -21.94 3.35 -18.38
N ALA A 43 -21.28 3.96 -19.36
CA ALA A 43 -19.91 4.43 -19.21
C ALA A 43 -19.76 5.48 -18.08
N ILE A 44 -20.70 6.42 -17.95
CA ILE A 44 -20.72 7.41 -16.85
C ILE A 44 -20.84 6.71 -15.49
N ILE A 45 -21.79 5.78 -15.35
CA ILE A 45 -22.03 5.09 -14.07
C ILE A 45 -20.78 4.31 -13.67
N PHE A 46 -20.20 3.52 -14.58
CA PHE A 46 -19.02 2.72 -14.29
C PHE A 46 -17.77 3.58 -14.05
N SER A 47 -17.54 4.65 -14.81
CA SER A 47 -16.41 5.55 -14.58
C SER A 47 -16.51 6.26 -13.23
N LEU A 48 -17.72 6.59 -12.79
CA LEU A 48 -17.98 7.19 -11.48
C LEU A 48 -17.68 6.21 -10.34
N VAL A 49 -18.06 4.93 -10.48
CA VAL A 49 -17.70 3.87 -9.53
C VAL A 49 -16.18 3.72 -9.42
N ILE A 50 -15.47 3.63 -10.55
CA ILE A 50 -14.00 3.53 -10.57
C ILE A 50 -13.37 4.75 -9.88
N THR A 51 -13.85 5.94 -10.20
CA THR A 51 -13.35 7.20 -9.61
C THR A 51 -13.60 7.24 -8.11
N MET A 52 -14.77 6.77 -7.66
CA MET A 52 -15.13 6.72 -6.24
C MET A 52 -14.22 5.77 -5.46
N VAL A 53 -13.91 4.60 -6.02
CA VAL A 53 -12.96 3.65 -5.42
C VAL A 53 -11.58 4.29 -5.28
N ILE A 54 -11.08 4.94 -6.33
CA ILE A 54 -9.78 5.62 -6.28
C ILE A 54 -9.79 6.79 -5.29
N ALA A 55 -10.88 7.57 -5.23
CA ALA A 55 -11.06 8.64 -4.26
C ALA A 55 -11.01 8.11 -2.82
N LEU A 56 -11.62 6.95 -2.56
CA LEU A 56 -11.58 6.29 -1.26
C LEU A 56 -10.15 5.89 -0.88
N PHE A 57 -9.38 5.29 -1.80
CA PHE A 57 -7.98 4.97 -1.56
C PHE A 57 -7.12 6.21 -1.31
N LEU A 58 -7.30 7.29 -2.10
CA LEU A 58 -6.61 8.55 -1.87
C LEU A 58 -6.96 9.15 -0.51
N PHE A 59 -8.23 9.07 -0.11
CA PHE A 59 -8.68 9.53 1.20
C PHE A 59 -8.06 8.70 2.32
N LEU A 60 -7.95 7.38 2.18
CA LEU A 60 -7.25 6.53 3.14
C LEU A 60 -5.77 6.90 3.24
N ILE A 61 -5.09 7.12 2.11
CA ILE A 61 -3.67 7.50 2.08
C ILE A 61 -3.47 8.86 2.75
N ILE A 62 -4.16 9.89 2.28
CA ILE A 62 -4.03 11.27 2.80
C ILE A 62 -4.50 11.34 4.26
N GLY A 63 -5.59 10.64 4.60
CA GLY A 63 -6.08 10.53 5.96
C GLY A 63 -5.04 9.87 6.87
N SER A 64 -4.41 8.79 6.42
CA SER A 64 -3.35 8.13 7.19
C SER A 64 -2.13 9.03 7.40
N THR A 65 -1.71 9.78 6.38
CA THR A 65 -0.57 10.71 6.52
C THR A 65 -0.89 11.85 7.48
N ASN A 66 -2.10 12.42 7.42
CA ASN A 66 -2.52 13.48 8.34
C ASN A 66 -2.65 12.97 9.78
N VAL A 67 -3.20 11.77 9.99
CA VAL A 67 -3.27 11.15 11.32
C VAL A 67 -1.87 10.92 11.87
N ILE A 68 -0.94 10.47 11.04
CA ILE A 68 0.46 10.28 11.42
C ILE A 68 1.12 11.63 11.75
N GLU A 69 0.88 12.68 10.95
CA GLU A 69 1.41 14.03 11.20
C GLU A 69 0.87 14.62 12.52
N ILE A 70 -0.42 14.45 12.81
CA ILE A 70 -1.03 14.94 14.04
C ILE A 70 -0.54 14.16 15.27
N LEU A 71 -0.51 12.83 15.20
CA LEU A 71 -0.17 11.98 16.34
C LEU A 71 1.33 11.94 16.64
N PHE A 72 2.18 12.09 15.62
CA PHE A 72 3.61 11.90 15.76
C PHE A 72 4.46 13.12 15.34
N SER A 73 3.84 14.19 14.84
CA SER A 73 4.53 15.43 14.40
C SER A 73 5.74 15.15 13.52
N PHE A 74 5.57 14.20 12.59
CA PHE A 74 6.64 13.75 11.72
C PHE A 74 6.95 14.79 10.65
N ASP A 75 7.97 15.59 10.88
CA ASP A 75 8.57 16.47 9.87
C ASP A 75 9.49 15.65 8.94
N ILE A 76 8.89 14.98 7.97
CA ILE A 76 9.59 14.15 6.96
C ILE A 76 9.29 14.70 5.58
N SER A 77 10.34 14.95 4.80
CA SER A 77 10.19 15.35 3.40
C SER A 77 9.68 14.21 2.51
N THR A 78 8.91 14.52 1.47
CA THR A 78 8.41 13.52 0.50
C THR A 78 9.52 12.66 -0.10
N ASN A 79 10.69 13.25 -0.37
CA ASN A 79 11.84 12.50 -0.89
C ASN A 79 12.35 11.46 0.12
N GLN A 80 12.41 11.79 1.41
CA GLN A 80 12.79 10.84 2.45
C GLN A 80 11.77 9.70 2.55
N ILE A 81 10.47 10.00 2.46
CA ILE A 81 9.41 8.98 2.46
C ILE A 81 9.60 7.99 1.31
N ILE A 82 9.85 8.50 0.09
CA ILE A 82 10.07 7.64 -1.09
C ILE A 82 11.31 6.76 -0.90
N VAL A 83 12.42 7.32 -0.43
CA VAL A 83 13.66 6.55 -0.22
C VAL A 83 13.50 5.50 0.87
N ILE A 84 12.80 5.83 1.98
CA ILE A 84 12.48 4.86 3.04
C ILE A 84 11.64 3.72 2.46
N ALA A 85 10.57 4.04 1.73
CA ALA A 85 9.67 3.04 1.17
C ALA A 85 10.42 2.06 0.25
N ILE A 86 11.25 2.57 -0.66
CA ILE A 86 12.06 1.73 -1.56
C ILE A 86 13.05 0.88 -0.76
N SER A 87 13.75 1.47 0.22
CA SER A 87 14.76 0.77 1.01
C SER A 87 14.15 -0.35 1.86
N PHE A 88 12.99 -0.11 2.46
CA PHE A 88 12.26 -1.12 3.22
C PHE A 88 11.78 -2.25 2.32
N LEU A 89 11.31 -1.93 1.12
CA LEU A 89 10.87 -2.92 0.13
C LEU A 89 12.05 -3.80 -0.32
N VAL A 90 13.21 -3.20 -0.63
CA VAL A 90 14.43 -3.94 -0.98
C VAL A 90 14.86 -4.86 0.16
N TYR A 91 14.91 -4.35 1.40
CA TYR A 91 15.24 -5.16 2.57
C TYR A 91 14.28 -6.34 2.72
N TRP A 92 12.97 -6.08 2.63
CA TRP A 92 11.92 -7.08 2.80
C TRP A 92 11.99 -8.18 1.72
N LEU A 93 12.31 -7.84 0.48
CA LEU A 93 12.44 -8.84 -0.58
C LEU A 93 13.74 -9.64 -0.53
N THR A 94 14.81 -9.10 0.07
CA THR A 94 16.15 -9.69 -0.01
C THR A 94 16.58 -10.29 1.32
N VAL A 95 16.99 -9.43 2.26
CA VAL A 95 17.60 -9.80 3.54
C VAL A 95 16.58 -10.51 4.44
N ASP A 96 15.34 -10.04 4.45
CA ASP A 96 14.30 -10.57 5.33
C ASP A 96 14.03 -12.06 5.07
N ASN A 97 13.90 -12.43 3.78
CA ASN A 97 13.73 -13.83 3.35
C ASN A 97 14.90 -14.73 3.75
N ILE A 98 16.13 -14.19 3.75
CA ILE A 98 17.32 -14.93 4.18
C ILE A 98 17.28 -15.14 5.69
N LEU A 99 17.01 -14.07 6.45
CA LEU A 99 16.93 -14.12 7.91
C LEU A 99 15.82 -15.05 8.40
N GLU A 100 14.66 -15.05 7.75
CA GLU A 100 13.56 -15.95 8.10
C GLU A 100 14.01 -17.42 8.02
N LYS A 101 14.68 -17.82 6.94
CA LYS A 101 15.20 -19.18 6.78
C LYS A 101 16.25 -19.52 7.82
N VAL A 102 17.15 -18.58 8.14
CA VAL A 102 18.18 -18.76 9.17
C VAL A 102 17.55 -18.96 10.54
N PHE A 103 16.58 -18.13 10.93
CA PHE A 103 15.92 -18.26 12.24
C PHE A 103 15.08 -19.53 12.34
N LYS A 104 14.35 -19.90 11.28
CA LYS A 104 13.64 -21.19 11.24
C LYS A 104 14.59 -22.39 11.35
N PHE A 105 15.78 -22.31 10.74
CA PHE A 105 16.79 -23.36 10.86
C PHE A 105 17.37 -23.46 12.28
N LEU A 106 17.65 -22.33 12.93
CA LEU A 106 18.27 -22.30 14.27
C LEU A 106 17.29 -22.61 15.42
N MET A 107 16.04 -22.12 15.33
CA MET A 107 15.06 -22.16 16.43
C MET A 107 13.83 -23.04 16.14
N GLY A 108 13.71 -23.57 14.91
CA GLY A 108 12.54 -24.28 14.43
C GLY A 108 11.38 -23.34 14.03
N GLU A 109 10.27 -23.94 13.61
CA GLU A 109 9.02 -23.22 13.26
C GLU A 109 8.21 -22.84 14.50
N ASN A 110 8.85 -22.12 15.43
CA ASN A 110 8.25 -21.70 16.69
C ASN A 110 8.03 -20.18 16.73
N ILE A 111 7.20 -19.72 17.66
CA ILE A 111 6.93 -18.29 17.86
C ILE A 111 8.20 -17.48 18.18
N TYR A 112 9.21 -18.11 18.77
CA TYR A 112 10.52 -17.49 19.04
C TYR A 112 11.28 -17.11 17.77
N ALA A 113 11.13 -17.88 16.67
CA ALA A 113 11.73 -17.53 15.38
C ALA A 113 11.06 -16.28 14.79
N ILE A 114 9.74 -16.17 14.91
CA ILE A 114 8.95 -15.00 14.46
C ILE A 114 9.35 -13.75 15.25
N LEU A 115 9.45 -13.86 16.58
CA LEU A 115 9.87 -12.75 17.43
C LEU A 115 11.30 -12.29 17.11
N SER A 116 12.22 -13.24 16.90
CA SER A 116 13.61 -12.93 16.54
C SER A 116 13.70 -12.23 15.20
N LEU A 117 12.96 -12.70 14.19
CA LEU A 117 12.87 -12.05 12.89
C LEU A 117 12.33 -10.62 13.01
N SER A 118 11.25 -10.41 13.78
CA SER A 118 10.70 -9.08 14.01
C SER A 118 11.71 -8.12 14.67
N LEU A 119 12.49 -8.60 15.64
CA LEU A 119 13.55 -7.79 16.26
C LEU A 119 14.59 -7.36 15.22
N THR A 120 15.02 -8.28 14.36
CA THR A 120 15.95 -7.93 13.28
C THR A 120 15.36 -6.91 12.30
N ARG A 121 14.08 -7.01 11.95
CA ARG A 121 13.38 -6.02 11.10
C ARG A 121 13.40 -4.63 11.72
N VAL A 122 13.04 -4.50 13.00
CA VAL A 122 13.07 -3.19 13.69
C VAL A 122 14.48 -2.61 13.67
N THR A 123 15.51 -3.42 13.97
CA THR A 123 16.90 -2.94 13.94
C THR A 123 17.36 -2.54 12.54
N ALA A 124 17.01 -3.31 11.51
CA ALA A 124 17.39 -3.03 10.14
C ALA A 124 16.70 -1.76 9.61
N PHE A 125 15.40 -1.61 9.86
CA PHE A 125 14.65 -0.41 9.50
C PHE A 125 15.21 0.83 10.20
N TYR A 126 15.60 0.70 11.47
CA TYR A 126 16.23 1.80 12.20
C TYR A 126 17.58 2.19 11.60
N MET A 127 18.40 1.21 11.20
CA MET A 127 19.67 1.46 10.51
C MET A 127 19.48 2.15 9.16
N ILE A 128 18.46 1.74 8.38
CA ILE A 128 18.07 2.41 7.13
C ILE A 128 17.68 3.87 7.39
N GLY A 129 16.88 4.13 8.43
CA GLY A 129 16.49 5.49 8.78
C GLY A 129 17.67 6.38 9.22
N ILE A 130 18.69 5.81 9.87
CA ILE A 130 19.93 6.53 10.17
C ILE A 130 20.66 6.93 8.88
N MET A 131 20.77 6.01 7.90
CA MET A 131 21.41 6.29 6.61
C MET A 131 20.74 7.44 5.85
N ILE A 132 19.42 7.59 6.00
CA ILE A 132 18.61 8.63 5.36
C ILE A 132 18.57 9.94 6.20
N LYS A 133 19.28 9.97 7.33
CA LYS A 133 19.35 11.08 8.28
C LYS A 133 17.97 11.48 8.85
N LEU A 134 17.12 10.50 9.14
CA LEU A 134 15.88 10.76 9.86
C LEU A 134 16.17 11.18 11.31
N ASN A 135 15.31 12.02 11.87
CA ASN A 135 15.31 12.31 13.30
C ASN A 135 15.14 11.00 14.10
N ALA A 136 15.90 10.84 15.19
CA ALA A 136 15.94 9.61 15.97
C ALA A 136 14.57 9.16 16.52
N MET A 137 13.73 10.09 17.00
CA MET A 137 12.38 9.80 17.51
C MET A 137 11.45 9.33 16.39
N ILE A 138 11.55 9.98 15.23
CA ILE A 138 10.77 9.63 14.03
C ILE A 138 11.19 8.26 13.51
N ASN A 139 12.49 8.04 13.40
CA ASN A 139 13.06 6.79 12.92
C ASN A 139 12.65 5.61 13.80
N LEU A 140 12.74 5.77 15.12
CA LEU A 140 12.34 4.72 16.06
C LEU A 140 10.85 4.40 15.92
N SER A 141 10.00 5.42 15.85
CA SER A 141 8.56 5.25 15.72
C SER A 141 8.17 4.56 14.42
N ILE A 142 8.77 4.92 13.28
CA ILE A 142 8.51 4.26 11.99
C ILE A 142 9.02 2.82 12.01
N SER A 143 10.25 2.60 12.48
CA SER A 143 10.87 1.27 12.50
C SER A 143 10.12 0.31 13.40
N ALA A 144 9.73 0.77 14.60
CA ALA A 144 8.90 0.01 15.53
C ALA A 144 7.49 -0.20 14.98
N GLY A 145 6.87 0.83 14.39
CA GLY A 145 5.53 0.74 13.81
C GLY A 145 5.45 -0.29 12.69
N VAL A 146 6.31 -0.18 11.69
CA VAL A 146 6.36 -1.13 10.56
C VAL A 146 6.74 -2.53 11.04
N GLY A 147 7.73 -2.65 11.93
CA GLY A 147 8.12 -3.94 12.51
C GLY A 147 6.98 -4.62 13.26
N THR A 148 6.19 -3.86 14.03
CA THR A 148 5.04 -4.38 14.78
C THR A 148 3.91 -4.83 13.85
N VAL A 149 3.64 -4.09 12.77
CA VAL A 149 2.63 -4.48 11.76
C VAL A 149 3.03 -5.81 11.11
N LEU A 150 4.30 -5.96 10.72
CA LEU A 150 4.78 -7.20 10.13
C LEU A 150 4.75 -8.37 11.13
N LEU A 151 5.09 -8.13 12.41
CA LEU A 151 4.93 -9.14 13.46
C LEU A 151 3.49 -9.57 13.63
N ALA A 152 2.53 -8.63 13.62
CA ALA A 152 1.12 -8.96 13.72
C ALA A 152 0.66 -9.83 12.54
N MET A 153 1.14 -9.53 11.32
CA MET A 153 0.88 -10.36 10.14
C MET A 153 1.45 -11.78 10.29
N ASP A 154 2.70 -11.90 10.73
CA ASP A 154 3.35 -13.21 10.90
C ASP A 154 2.70 -14.04 12.00
N VAL A 155 2.33 -13.42 13.11
CA VAL A 155 1.61 -14.10 14.21
C VAL A 155 0.24 -14.58 13.74
N LEU A 156 -0.51 -13.75 13.00
CA LEU A 156 -1.79 -14.16 12.43
C LEU A 156 -1.64 -15.32 11.44
N TYR A 157 -0.59 -15.28 10.61
CA TYR A 157 -0.28 -16.36 9.68
C TYR A 157 0.06 -17.66 10.43
N PHE A 158 0.90 -17.56 11.47
CA PHE A 158 1.28 -18.67 12.32
C PHE A 158 0.07 -19.31 13.00
N LEU A 159 -0.79 -18.52 13.64
CA LEU A 159 -2.00 -19.01 14.31
C LEU A 159 -2.99 -19.70 13.35
N LYS A 160 -3.03 -19.26 12.09
CA LYS A 160 -3.91 -19.86 11.07
C LYS A 160 -3.43 -21.24 10.64
N TYR A 161 -2.11 -21.44 10.50
CA TYR A 161 -1.53 -22.66 9.95
C TYR A 161 -1.11 -23.67 11.03
N ASN A 162 -0.52 -23.20 12.12
CA ASN A 162 -0.34 -24.00 13.33
C ASN A 162 -1.58 -23.79 14.19
N LYS A 163 -2.58 -24.67 14.00
CA LYS A 163 -3.65 -24.85 15.00
C LYS A 163 -2.98 -25.04 16.36
N LEU A 164 -3.18 -24.08 17.25
CA LEU A 164 -3.15 -24.35 18.69
C LEU A 164 -4.23 -25.39 19.03
#